data_AF-A0A971HC21-F1
#
_entry.id   AF-A0A971HC21-F1
#
_cell.length_a   1.000
_cell.length_b   1.000
_cell.length_c   1.000
_cell.angle_alpha   90.00
_cell.angle_beta   90.00
_cell.angle_gamma   90.00
#
_symmetry.space_group_name_H-M   'P 1'
#
loop_
_entity.id
_entity.type
_entity.pdbx_description
1 polymer ?
#
loop_
_entity_poly.entity_id
_entity_poly.type
_entity_poly.pdbx_seq_one_letter_code
_entity_poly.pdbx_strand_id
1 'polypeptide(L)' 'MRFPSREIVERLRDQFPVGCRVELLQMDDPQAPPMFTKGTVTGVDDIGSIMVRWDNGCSLSVAYCEDRCRRID' A
#
# COMPACT_ATOMS: atom_id res chain seq x y z
N MET A 1 10.72 2.32 -15.73
CA MET A 1 10.03 1.59 -14.65
C MET A 1 10.87 0.40 -14.23
N ARG A 2 11.31 0.34 -12.97
CA ARG A 2 11.90 -0.88 -12.39
C ARG A 2 10.75 -1.68 -11.81
N PHE A 3 10.33 -2.73 -12.50
CA PHE A 3 9.36 -3.66 -11.94
C PHE A 3 10.05 -4.45 -10.82
N PRO A 4 9.47 -4.53 -9.61
CA PRO A 4 10.00 -5.38 -8.57
C PRO A 4 9.99 -6.85 -9.05
N SER A 5 11.01 -7.61 -8.70
CA SER A 5 11.07 -9.04 -8.99
C SER A 5 9.93 -9.77 -8.27
N ARG A 6 9.47 -10.91 -8.79
CA ARG A 6 8.42 -11.73 -8.15
C ARG A 6 8.67 -11.97 -6.66
N GLU A 7 9.92 -12.22 -6.28
CA GLU A 7 10.32 -12.44 -4.89
C GLU A 7 9.98 -11.24 -3.97
N ILE A 8 10.08 -10.01 -4.49
CA ILE A 8 9.71 -8.79 -3.75
C ILE A 8 8.19 -8.71 -3.58
N VAL A 9 7.44 -9.02 -4.64
CA VAL A 9 5.97 -9.02 -4.58
C VAL A 9 5.47 -10.06 -3.59
N GLU A 10 6.08 -11.25 -3.56
CA GLU A 10 5.75 -12.29 -2.57
C GLU A 10 6.07 -11.82 -1.14
N ARG A 11 7.22 -11.19 -0.92
CA ARG A 11 7.55 -10.58 0.38
C ARG A 11 6.58 -9.46 0.77
N LEU A 12 6.05 -8.72 -0.19
CA LEU A 12 5.03 -7.69 0.09
C LEU A 12 3.70 -8.31 0.47
N ARG A 13 3.29 -9.39 -0.19
CA ARG A 13 2.09 -10.15 0.17
C ARG A 13 2.18 -10.74 1.56
N ASP A 14 3.37 -11.18 1.97
CA ASP A 14 3.62 -11.69 3.32
C ASP A 14 3.65 -10.58 4.38
N GLN A 15 4.27 -9.44 4.07
CA GLN A 15 4.30 -8.27 4.96
C GLN A 15 2.95 -7.54 5.05
N PHE A 16 2.17 -7.52 3.99
CA PHE A 16 0.88 -6.85 3.91
C PHE A 16 -0.18 -7.83 3.42
N PRO A 17 -0.61 -8.77 4.29
CA PRO A 17 -1.64 -9.71 3.92
C PRO A 17 -3.01 -9.01 3.82
N VAL A 18 -3.91 -9.62 3.05
CA VAL A 18 -5.27 -9.11 2.87
C VAL A 18 -5.97 -9.04 4.23
N GLY A 19 -6.57 -7.88 4.52
CA GLY A 19 -7.27 -7.61 5.78
C GLY A 19 -6.42 -6.86 6.81
N CYS A 20 -5.10 -6.72 6.62
CA CYS A 20 -4.28 -5.96 7.55
C CYS A 20 -4.59 -4.46 7.53
N ARG A 21 -4.43 -3.82 8.69
CA ARG A 21 -4.53 -2.36 8.80
C ARG A 21 -3.18 -1.70 8.54
N VAL A 22 -3.20 -0.68 7.70
CA VAL A 22 -2.03 0.14 7.36
C VAL A 22 -2.36 1.61 7.54
N GLU A 23 -1.32 2.40 7.76
CA GLU A 23 -1.37 3.84 7.91
C GLU A 23 -0.47 4.49 6.86
N LEU A 24 -0.97 5.50 6.17
CA LEU A 24 -0.20 6.25 5.19
C LEU A 24 0.81 7.15 5.91
N LEU A 25 2.09 6.99 5.64
CA LEU A 25 3.13 7.87 6.18
C LEU A 25 3.47 8.98 5.19
N GLN A 26 3.64 8.62 3.92
CA GLN A 26 4.02 9.54 2.87
C GLN A 26 3.55 9.01 1.53
N MET A 27 3.02 9.91 0.70
CA MET A 27 2.59 9.62 -0.66
C MET A 27 2.76 10.88 -1.49
N ASP A 28 3.45 10.78 -2.61
CA ASP A 28 3.74 11.92 -3.50
C ASP A 28 2.70 11.93 -4.63
N ASP A 29 1.42 12.04 -4.27
CA ASP A 29 0.32 12.09 -5.23
C ASP A 29 -0.72 13.17 -4.84
N PRO A 30 -1.20 13.99 -5.78
CA PRO A 30 -2.23 15.01 -5.51
C PRO A 30 -3.56 14.45 -4.99
N GLN A 31 -3.89 13.20 -5.32
CA GLN A 31 -5.09 12.49 -4.87
C GLN A 31 -4.83 11.62 -3.63
N ALA A 32 -3.62 11.71 -3.06
CA ALA A 32 -3.27 10.96 -1.87
C ALA A 32 -4.21 11.28 -0.69
N PRO A 33 -4.55 10.27 0.12
CA PRO A 33 -5.12 10.51 1.44
C PRO A 33 -4.21 11.44 2.27
N PRO A 34 -4.77 12.16 3.26
CA PRO A 34 -3.96 12.82 4.27
C PRO A 34 -2.95 11.86 4.91
N MET A 35 -1.78 12.38 5.28
CA MET A 35 -0.85 11.63 6.13
C MET A 35 -1.57 11.11 7.39
N PHE A 36 -1.17 9.93 7.85
CA PHE A 36 -1.79 9.18 8.95
C PHE A 36 -3.22 8.69 8.69
N THR A 37 -3.69 8.72 7.44
CA THR A 37 -4.94 8.06 7.10
C THR A 37 -4.77 6.55 7.26
N LYS A 38 -5.76 5.91 7.87
CA LYS A 38 -5.80 4.46 8.04
C LYS A 38 -6.55 3.83 6.88
N GLY A 39 -6.08 2.66 6.48
CA GLY A 39 -6.66 1.88 5.41
C GLY A 39 -6.52 0.40 5.68
N THR A 40 -7.29 -0.38 4.95
CA THR A 40 -7.31 -1.83 5.03
C THR A 40 -6.76 -2.38 3.73
N VAL A 41 -5.73 -3.22 3.83
CA VAL A 41 -5.12 -3.86 2.66
C VAL A 41 -6.14 -4.83 2.06
N THR A 42 -6.44 -4.68 0.78
CA THR A 42 -7.32 -5.59 0.04
C THR A 42 -6.54 -6.58 -0.81
N GLY A 43 -5.26 -6.32 -1.07
CA GLY A 43 -4.37 -7.22 -1.80
C GLY A 43 -3.08 -6.54 -2.24
N VAL A 44 -2.22 -7.27 -2.92
CA VAL A 44 -1.01 -6.75 -3.56
C VAL A 44 -1.01 -7.26 -5.00
N ASP A 45 -0.84 -6.34 -5.94
CA ASP A 45 -0.79 -6.64 -7.37
C ASP A 45 0.56 -7.24 -7.78
N ASP A 46 0.58 -7.91 -8.94
CA ASP A 46 1.78 -8.56 -9.49
C ASP A 46 2.91 -7.59 -9.85
N ILE A 47 2.61 -6.28 -9.88
CA ILE A 47 3.57 -5.19 -10.09
C ILE A 47 4.14 -4.62 -8.78
N GLY A 48 3.77 -5.18 -7.62
CA GLY A 48 4.22 -4.72 -6.30
C GLY A 48 3.48 -3.50 -5.76
N SER A 49 2.27 -3.23 -6.25
CA SER A 49 1.40 -2.19 -5.68
C SER A 49 0.51 -2.80 -4.60
N ILE A 50 0.48 -2.18 -3.42
CA ILE A 50 -0.37 -2.63 -2.31
C ILE A 50 -1.72 -1.94 -2.47
N MET A 51 -2.76 -2.71 -2.76
CA MET A 51 -4.12 -2.20 -2.83
C MET A 51 -4.63 -1.96 -1.41
N VAL A 52 -4.95 -0.71 -1.12
CA VAL A 52 -5.47 -0.29 0.19
C VAL A 52 -6.80 0.41 -0.01
N ARG A 53 -7.79 -0.01 0.77
CA ARG A 53 -9.05 0.71 0.92
C ARG A 53 -8.93 1.64 2.13
N TRP A 54 -8.78 2.93 1.88
CA TRP A 54 -8.64 3.94 2.92
C TRP A 54 -10.00 4.29 3.53
N ASP A 55 -10.01 4.61 4.82
CA ASP A 55 -11.23 4.90 5.59
C ASP A 55 -11.93 6.18 5.12
N ASN A 56 -11.20 7.09 4.47
CA ASN A 56 -11.74 8.31 3.89
C ASN A 56 -12.48 8.08 2.55
N GLY A 57 -12.61 6.83 2.10
CA GLY A 57 -13.22 6.46 0.82
C GLY A 57 -12.25 6.48 -0.36
N CYS A 58 -10.97 6.78 -0.13
CA CYS A 58 -9.95 6.70 -1.17
C CYS A 58 -9.59 5.23 -1.46
N SER A 59 -9.38 4.92 -2.75
CA SER A 59 -9.02 3.58 -3.24
C SER A 59 -7.62 3.56 -3.87
N LEU A 60 -6.77 4.54 -3.53
CA LEU A 60 -5.44 4.67 -4.09
C LEU A 60 -4.53 3.56 -3.54
N SER A 61 -3.84 2.87 -4.46
CA SER A 61 -2.84 1.86 -4.12
C SER A 61 -1.52 2.50 -3.72
N VAL A 62 -0.80 1.85 -2.81
CA VAL A 62 0.53 2.26 -2.37
C VAL A 62 1.57 1.60 -3.28
N ALA A 63 2.30 2.39 -4.05
CA ALA A 63 3.36 1.93 -4.93
C ALA A 63 4.63 1.62 -4.13
N TYR A 64 5.11 0.38 -4.22
CA TYR A 64 6.35 -0.02 -3.58
C TYR A 64 7.55 0.73 -4.18
N CYS A 65 8.34 1.38 -3.30
CA CYS A 65 9.46 2.31 -3.54
C CYS A 65 9.11 3.79 -3.62
N GLU A 66 7.90 4.16 -4.03
CA GLU A 66 7.49 5.57 -4.15
C GLU A 66 6.77 6.03 -2.89
N ASP A 67 5.84 5.19 -2.42
CA ASP A 67 5.01 5.52 -1.27
C ASP A 67 5.50 4.82 0.00
N ARG A 68 5.19 5.44 1.14
CA ARG A 68 5.48 4.90 2.47
C ARG A 68 4.18 4.66 3.23
N CYS A 69 3.96 3.40 3.58
CA CYS A 69 2.93 3.01 4.52
C CYS A 69 3.53 2.19 5.66
N ARG A 70 2.86 2.21 6.81
CA ARG A 70 3.21 1.41 7.98
C ARG A 70 2.07 0.50 8.33
N ARG A 71 2.35 -0.79 8.56
CA ARG A 71 1.38 -1.71 9.14
C ARG A 71 1.14 -1.35 10.61
N ILE A 72 -0.14 -1.23 10.98
CA ILE A 72 -0.61 -0.85 12.32
C ILE A 72 -1.48 -1.95 12.96
N ASP A 73 -1.43 -3.15 12.39
CA ASP A 73 -2.02 -4.38 12.94
C ASP A 73 -1.44 -4.71 14.32
#